data_AF-A0A815QX00-F1
#
_entry.id   AF-A0A815QX00-F1
#
_cell.length_a   1.000
_cell.length_b   1.000
_cell.length_c   1.000
_cell.angle_alpha   90.00
_cell.angle_beta   90.00
_cell.angle_gamma   90.00
#
_symmetry.space_group_name_H-M   'P 1'
#
loop_
_entity.id
_entity.type
_entity.pdbx_description
1 polymer ?
#
loop_
_entity_poly.entity_id
_entity_poly.type
_entity_poly.pdbx_seq_one_letter_code
_entity_poly.pdbx_strand_id
1 'polypeptide(L)'
;MTNTVQKLPARIIHAIIAENLSSDNIIYYDEHQGWVYKRFSDDLNNTSRQNLSEVQSSSLVQNARPLESLGPFGTQPTDVSIIIEPGEVIYRTKSFNMILSDLTQYTVVECLGQHAPLALITLHGTARSVSHIPHDATHFCWVYPPIELSELCEKTKQTIDKKVSMGDLSNSSLAFGGFTYFRINEYNNYIMLQANALVKADNGLVFHGPHDWQPAYTAHLAKTGRFQDVTVSSLIDLGIKCYCFINPNEKLCSSVEGQPDWAPAKNGGFVYLYGSPGNPHPLDRYFSIADAPITEQISTQVMPFSLIRNSHKTVERSSSSLPSPSSNADKDRFNCSICLDQTIQCILIPCKHMCACAECAQMINKKQNSLCPICRETFTEVWNVFL
;
A
#
# COMPACT_ATOMS: atom_id res chain seq x y z
N MET A 1 44.13 -12.42 -38.91
CA MET A 1 43.54 -13.23 -37.82
C MET A 1 42.30 -12.52 -37.34
N THR A 2 41.17 -13.15 -37.56
CA THR A 2 39.80 -12.70 -37.33
C THR A 2 39.49 -12.67 -35.83
N ASN A 3 39.02 -11.53 -35.30
CA ASN A 3 38.36 -11.50 -33.99
C ASN A 3 36.86 -11.45 -34.19
N THR A 4 36.22 -12.56 -33.85
CA THR A 4 34.80 -12.82 -33.97
C THR A 4 34.06 -12.11 -32.83
N VAL A 5 33.27 -11.10 -33.17
CA VAL A 5 32.24 -10.56 -32.27
C VAL A 5 31.12 -11.60 -32.18
N GLN A 6 30.97 -12.24 -31.02
CA GLN A 6 29.77 -13.04 -30.73
C GLN A 6 28.58 -12.10 -30.61
N LYS A 7 27.74 -12.07 -31.65
CA LYS A 7 26.38 -11.53 -31.60
C LYS A 7 25.55 -12.39 -30.65
N LEU A 8 25.12 -11.83 -29.52
CA LEU A 8 24.02 -12.37 -28.73
C LEU A 8 22.68 -12.03 -29.42
N PRO A 9 21.70 -12.96 -29.45
CA PRO A 9 20.45 -12.78 -30.17
C PRO A 9 19.57 -11.72 -29.50
N ALA A 10 19.03 -10.81 -30.31
CA ALA A 10 18.07 -9.79 -29.92
C ALA A 10 16.74 -10.45 -29.51
N ARG A 11 16.45 -10.52 -28.19
CA ARG A 11 15.09 -10.78 -27.67
C ARG A 11 14.90 -10.58 -26.14
N ILE A 12 15.50 -9.55 -25.54
CA ILE A 12 15.17 -9.12 -24.17
C ILE A 12 15.14 -7.58 -24.15
N ILE A 13 13.95 -6.99 -24.11
CA ILE A 13 13.67 -5.54 -24.03
C ILE A 13 12.35 -5.44 -23.23
N HIS A 14 12.17 -4.92 -22.01
CA HIS A 14 12.93 -4.03 -21.12
C HIS A 14 12.89 -4.56 -19.68
N ALA A 15 14.03 -4.62 -18.98
CA ALA A 15 14.08 -4.62 -17.52
C ALA A 15 14.47 -3.20 -17.07
N ILE A 16 13.66 -2.54 -16.25
CA ILE A 16 14.09 -1.29 -15.59
C ILE A 16 15.07 -1.71 -14.49
N ILE A 17 16.35 -1.79 -14.82
CA ILE A 17 17.42 -1.83 -13.85
C ILE A 17 17.60 -0.38 -13.38
N ALA A 18 17.15 -0.06 -12.17
CA ALA A 18 17.63 1.11 -11.46
C ALA A 18 19.13 0.89 -11.21
N GLU A 19 19.97 1.50 -12.04
CA GLU A 19 21.42 1.40 -11.90
C GLU A 19 21.85 2.00 -10.54
N ASN A 20 22.37 1.12 -9.68
CA ASN A 20 22.90 1.34 -8.32
C ASN A 20 21.98 1.08 -7.11
N LEU A 21 21.28 -0.06 -7.05
CA LEU A 21 20.69 -0.55 -5.79
C LEU A 21 20.90 -2.06 -5.59
N SER A 22 21.36 -2.44 -4.39
CA SER A 22 21.33 -3.82 -3.90
C SER A 22 19.88 -4.27 -3.81
N SER A 23 19.54 -5.19 -4.69
CA SER A 23 18.22 -5.74 -5.00
C SER A 23 17.60 -6.52 -3.84
N ASP A 24 16.42 -6.09 -3.37
CA ASP A 24 15.52 -6.97 -2.60
C ASP A 24 14.06 -6.95 -3.10
N ASN A 25 13.75 -6.24 -4.19
CA ASN A 25 12.46 -6.31 -4.88
C ASN A 25 12.69 -6.28 -6.39
N ILE A 26 12.15 -7.28 -7.11
CA ILE A 26 12.22 -7.31 -8.57
C ILE A 26 10.80 -7.36 -9.13
N ILE A 27 10.53 -6.43 -10.04
CA ILE A 27 9.36 -6.45 -10.91
C ILE A 27 9.85 -6.91 -12.27
N TYR A 28 9.32 -8.03 -12.77
CA TYR A 28 9.70 -8.55 -14.08
C TYR A 28 8.47 -9.04 -14.84
N TYR A 29 8.55 -9.01 -16.16
CA TYR A 29 7.49 -9.49 -17.04
C TYR A 29 7.71 -10.96 -17.41
N ASP A 30 6.72 -11.81 -17.15
CA ASP A 30 6.69 -13.24 -17.48
C ASP A 30 5.67 -13.48 -18.62
N GLU A 31 6.08 -14.17 -19.69
CA GLU A 31 5.24 -14.36 -20.89
C GLU A 31 4.00 -15.23 -20.65
N HIS A 32 3.94 -16.00 -19.56
CA HIS A 32 2.80 -16.83 -19.19
C HIS A 32 1.95 -16.23 -18.06
N GLN A 33 2.54 -15.40 -17.20
CA GLN A 33 1.90 -14.85 -15.99
C GLN A 33 1.66 -13.33 -16.03
N GLY A 34 2.23 -12.60 -16.99
CA GLY A 34 2.19 -11.13 -17.04
C GLY A 34 3.25 -10.49 -16.13
N TRP A 35 3.02 -9.26 -15.67
CA TRP A 35 3.93 -8.58 -14.74
C TRP A 35 3.88 -9.25 -13.36
N VAL A 36 5.01 -9.82 -12.94
CA VAL A 36 5.16 -10.55 -11.67
C VAL A 36 5.95 -9.69 -10.69
N TYR A 37 5.32 -9.38 -9.55
CA TYR A 37 6.00 -8.85 -8.37
C TYR A 37 6.46 -10.02 -7.51
N LYS A 38 7.79 -10.19 -7.33
CA LYS A 38 8.34 -11.30 -6.55
C LYS A 38 9.21 -10.78 -5.40
N ARG A 39 8.75 -11.04 -4.16
CA ARG A 39 9.55 -10.93 -2.95
C ARG A 39 10.37 -12.22 -2.83
N PHE A 40 11.69 -12.14 -2.85
CA PHE A 40 12.56 -13.32 -2.94
C PHE A 40 12.59 -14.21 -1.68
N SER A 41 11.74 -13.96 -0.67
CA SER A 41 11.65 -14.79 0.55
C SER A 41 10.81 -16.07 0.40
N ASP A 42 10.09 -16.24 -0.70
CA ASP A 42 9.08 -17.31 -0.79
C ASP A 42 9.54 -18.60 -1.47
N ASP A 43 10.74 -18.63 -2.07
CA ASP A 43 11.29 -19.85 -2.67
C ASP A 43 12.67 -20.16 -2.08
N LEU A 44 12.67 -20.80 -0.91
CA LEU A 44 13.62 -21.85 -0.52
C LEU A 44 13.03 -22.61 0.68
N ASN A 45 12.83 -23.91 0.48
CA ASN A 45 12.39 -24.94 1.44
C ASN A 45 10.87 -25.12 1.65
N ASN A 46 10.25 -25.63 0.59
CA ASN A 46 9.08 -26.50 0.68
C ASN A 46 9.48 -27.90 1.19
N THR A 47 9.99 -28.00 2.43
CA THR A 47 10.20 -29.26 3.20
C THR A 47 10.66 -28.92 4.62
N SER A 48 9.82 -28.29 5.44
CA SER A 48 9.94 -28.26 6.93
C SER A 48 8.89 -27.39 7.66
N ARG A 49 7.96 -26.73 6.96
CA ARG A 49 6.89 -25.91 7.59
C ARG A 49 5.72 -26.71 8.18
N GLN A 50 5.93 -27.95 8.63
CA GLN A 50 4.86 -28.71 9.30
C GLN A 50 4.84 -28.61 10.82
N ASN A 51 5.74 -27.90 11.51
CA ASN A 51 5.75 -27.94 12.99
C ASN A 51 6.03 -26.63 13.74
N LEU A 52 5.94 -25.44 13.12
CA LEU A 52 6.19 -24.18 13.84
C LEU A 52 5.18 -23.03 13.59
N SER A 53 4.12 -23.24 12.80
CA SER A 53 3.10 -22.21 12.53
C SER A 53 1.83 -22.31 13.40
N GLU A 54 1.68 -23.35 14.22
CA GLU A 54 0.45 -23.58 15.00
C GLU A 54 0.39 -22.84 16.35
N VAL A 55 1.49 -22.24 16.83
CA VAL A 55 1.53 -21.70 18.22
C VAL A 55 1.41 -20.17 18.31
N GLN A 56 1.49 -19.42 17.20
CA GLN A 56 1.35 -17.93 17.24
C GLN A 56 0.32 -17.34 16.27
N SER A 57 -0.33 -18.14 15.43
CA SER A 57 -1.35 -17.68 14.47
C SER A 57 -2.80 -17.80 14.98
N SER A 58 -3.02 -18.46 16.12
CA SER A 58 -4.37 -18.75 16.63
C SER A 58 -5.06 -17.57 17.32
N SER A 59 -4.34 -16.55 17.76
CA SER A 59 -4.92 -15.43 18.53
C SER A 59 -5.44 -14.26 17.68
N LEU A 60 -4.96 -14.09 16.43
CA LEU A 60 -5.40 -13.00 15.54
C LEU A 60 -6.56 -13.40 14.63
N VAL A 61 -6.75 -14.70 14.35
CA VAL A 61 -7.86 -15.20 13.52
C VAL A 61 -9.22 -15.09 14.25
N GLN A 62 -9.23 -14.99 15.58
CA GLN A 62 -10.47 -14.99 16.38
C GLN A 62 -11.21 -13.64 16.47
N ASN A 63 -10.65 -12.53 15.97
CA ASN A 63 -11.22 -11.18 16.18
C ASN A 63 -11.53 -10.39 14.90
N ALA A 64 -11.51 -11.01 13.71
CA ALA A 64 -11.89 -10.33 12.47
C ALA A 64 -13.37 -9.89 12.51
N ARG A 65 -13.66 -8.68 12.04
CA ARG A 65 -15.00 -8.10 12.02
C ARG A 65 -15.43 -7.78 10.59
N PRO A 66 -16.69 -8.06 10.22
CA PRO A 66 -17.20 -7.75 8.89
C PRO A 66 -17.15 -6.24 8.59
N LEU A 67 -16.68 -5.89 7.40
CA LEU A 67 -16.82 -4.54 6.84
C LEU A 67 -18.24 -4.40 6.30
N GLU A 68 -19.12 -3.78 7.09
CA GLU A 68 -20.57 -3.72 6.82
C GLU A 68 -20.96 -2.61 5.85
N SER A 69 -20.10 -1.62 5.63
CA SER A 69 -20.39 -0.51 4.73
C SER A 69 -19.11 0.07 4.14
N LEU A 70 -19.24 0.63 2.95
CA LEU A 70 -18.22 1.42 2.29
C LEU A 70 -18.88 2.68 1.74
N GLY A 71 -18.36 3.85 2.09
CA GLY A 71 -18.94 5.11 1.64
C GLY A 71 -20.27 5.51 2.33
N PRO A 72 -20.93 6.58 1.83
CA PRO A 72 -20.54 7.32 0.63
C PRO A 72 -19.21 8.07 0.77
N PHE A 73 -18.44 8.12 -0.32
CA PHE A 73 -17.22 8.92 -0.39
C PHE A 73 -17.46 10.15 -1.23
N GLY A 74 -17.19 11.33 -0.67
CA GLY A 74 -16.93 12.48 -1.50
C GLY A 74 -15.64 12.24 -2.27
N THR A 75 -15.59 12.73 -3.50
CA THR A 75 -14.36 12.84 -4.26
C THR A 75 -14.09 14.32 -4.48
N GLN A 76 -12.86 14.79 -4.28
CA GLN A 76 -12.52 16.19 -4.50
C GLN A 76 -11.25 16.32 -5.33
N PRO A 77 -11.19 17.27 -6.29
CA PRO A 77 -9.97 17.57 -7.03
C PRO A 77 -8.81 17.90 -6.08
N THR A 78 -7.63 17.38 -6.39
CA THR A 78 -6.41 17.60 -5.62
C THR A 78 -5.24 17.96 -6.54
N ASP A 79 -4.23 18.62 -5.99
CA ASP A 79 -3.00 19.01 -6.72
C ASP A 79 -1.99 17.84 -6.86
N VAL A 80 -2.43 16.61 -6.60
CA VAL A 80 -1.60 15.43 -6.79
C VAL A 80 -1.43 15.19 -8.29
N SER A 81 -0.18 15.25 -8.75
CA SER A 81 0.18 14.89 -10.11
C SER A 81 0.78 13.50 -10.12
N ILE A 82 0.36 12.70 -11.08
CA ILE A 82 0.93 11.37 -11.30
C ILE A 82 1.40 11.26 -12.74
N ILE A 83 2.46 10.50 -12.93
CA ILE A 83 3.01 10.17 -14.25
C ILE A 83 2.84 8.66 -14.41
N ILE A 84 2.10 8.25 -15.44
CA ILE A 84 1.91 6.86 -15.82
C ILE A 84 2.64 6.65 -17.14
N GLU A 85 3.53 5.67 -17.20
CA GLU A 85 4.18 5.27 -18.44
C GLU A 85 3.26 4.33 -19.25
N PRO A 86 3.20 4.47 -20.59
CA PRO A 86 2.36 3.62 -21.42
C PRO A 86 2.67 2.13 -21.24
N GLY A 87 1.66 1.33 -20.94
CA GLY A 87 1.80 -0.14 -20.79
C GLY A 87 2.29 -0.59 -19.42
N GLU A 88 2.66 0.33 -18.54
CA GLU A 88 3.04 0.07 -17.16
C GLU A 88 1.81 0.09 -16.25
N VAL A 89 1.90 -0.62 -15.12
CA VAL A 89 0.92 -0.59 -14.02
C VAL A 89 1.39 0.24 -12.83
N ILE A 90 2.51 0.95 -13.02
CA ILE A 90 3.21 1.75 -12.01
C ILE A 90 3.06 3.22 -12.37
N TYR A 91 2.82 4.04 -11.36
CA TYR A 91 2.88 5.49 -11.47
C TYR A 91 4.04 6.06 -10.64
N ARG A 92 4.53 7.22 -11.07
CA ARG A 92 5.51 8.05 -10.36
C ARG A 92 4.84 9.34 -9.89
N THR A 93 5.21 9.83 -8.72
CA THR A 93 4.77 11.15 -8.25
C THR A 93 5.79 11.82 -7.35
N LYS A 94 5.87 13.15 -7.42
CA LYS A 94 6.64 13.97 -6.47
C LYS A 94 5.72 14.73 -5.50
N SER A 95 4.40 14.63 -5.66
CA SER A 95 3.43 15.40 -4.88
C SER A 95 3.45 15.09 -3.39
N PHE A 96 3.92 13.89 -3.00
CA PHE A 96 4.00 13.50 -1.60
C PHE A 96 5.36 13.77 -0.96
N ASN A 97 6.36 14.20 -1.73
CA ASN A 97 7.71 14.46 -1.22
C ASN A 97 7.67 15.41 -0.02
N MET A 98 7.02 16.58 -0.16
CA MET A 98 6.93 17.55 0.94
C MET A 98 6.24 16.97 2.18
N ILE A 99 5.18 16.18 1.99
CA ILE A 99 4.45 15.57 3.12
C ILE A 99 5.36 14.57 3.84
N LEU A 100 6.10 13.77 3.10
CA LEU A 100 6.95 12.74 3.66
C LEU A 100 8.23 13.34 4.27
N SER A 101 8.83 14.36 3.64
CA SER A 101 10.03 15.04 4.14
C SER A 101 9.77 15.73 5.48
N ASP A 102 8.60 16.35 5.64
CA ASP A 102 8.19 16.99 6.89
C ASP A 102 8.04 15.99 8.05
N LEU A 103 7.81 14.70 7.73
CA LEU A 103 7.48 13.68 8.71
C LEU A 103 8.61 12.69 8.99
N THR A 104 9.54 12.48 8.06
CA THR A 104 10.52 11.38 8.15
C THR A 104 11.97 11.80 8.31
N GLN A 105 12.32 13.10 8.31
CA GLN A 105 13.72 13.61 8.26
C GLN A 105 14.53 13.17 7.03
N TYR A 106 13.95 12.35 6.14
CA TYR A 106 14.55 11.92 4.88
C TYR A 106 14.04 12.81 3.74
N THR A 107 14.93 13.18 2.82
CA THR A 107 14.57 13.78 1.53
C THR A 107 13.93 12.71 0.66
N VAL A 108 12.60 12.65 0.61
CA VAL A 108 11.92 11.63 -0.19
C VAL A 108 11.95 12.00 -1.66
N VAL A 109 12.83 11.33 -2.39
CA VAL A 109 12.84 11.28 -3.85
C VAL A 109 11.54 10.63 -4.33
N GLU A 110 11.05 11.04 -5.50
CA GLU A 110 9.90 10.50 -6.26
C GLU A 110 9.30 9.19 -5.73
N CYS A 111 8.03 9.22 -5.31
CA CYS A 111 7.31 8.04 -4.82
C CYS A 111 6.81 7.17 -5.98
N LEU A 112 6.76 5.87 -5.74
CA LEU A 112 6.24 4.86 -6.65
C LEU A 112 4.96 4.24 -6.08
N GLY A 113 3.98 4.04 -6.95
CA GLY A 113 2.80 3.25 -6.58
C GLY A 113 2.22 2.53 -7.79
N GLN A 114 1.16 1.77 -7.55
CA GLN A 114 0.47 1.04 -8.61
C GLN A 114 -0.87 1.69 -8.93
N HIS A 115 -1.39 1.42 -10.11
CA HIS A 115 -2.75 1.81 -10.48
C HIS A 115 -3.51 0.64 -11.09
N ALA A 116 -4.84 0.66 -10.97
CA ALA A 116 -5.70 -0.23 -11.73
C ALA A 116 -5.55 0.05 -13.24
N PRO A 117 -5.82 -0.92 -14.13
CA PRO A 117 -5.79 -0.68 -15.56
C PRO A 117 -6.70 0.49 -15.95
N LEU A 118 -6.30 1.27 -16.95
CA LEU A 118 -7.12 2.36 -17.48
C LEU A 118 -8.47 1.81 -17.96
N ALA A 119 -9.56 2.48 -17.59
CA ALA A 119 -10.92 2.07 -17.90
C ALA A 119 -11.76 3.23 -18.42
N LEU A 120 -12.81 2.91 -19.17
CA LEU A 120 -13.83 3.87 -19.60
C LEU A 120 -14.67 4.32 -18.42
N ILE A 121 -15.00 5.61 -18.39
CA ILE A 121 -15.93 6.16 -17.40
C ILE A 121 -17.35 5.77 -17.80
N THR A 122 -18.07 5.14 -16.87
CA THR A 122 -19.49 4.73 -17.04
C THR A 122 -20.47 5.58 -16.23
N LEU A 123 -19.97 6.42 -15.31
CA LEU A 123 -20.79 7.37 -14.56
C LEU A 123 -21.10 8.60 -15.42
N HIS A 124 -22.39 8.88 -15.57
CA HIS A 124 -22.93 9.98 -16.38
C HIS A 124 -23.89 10.85 -15.57
N GLY A 125 -24.31 11.99 -16.15
CA GLY A 125 -25.29 12.89 -15.54
C GLY A 125 -24.90 13.36 -14.14
N THR A 126 -25.85 13.30 -13.20
CA THR A 126 -25.66 13.78 -11.82
C THR A 126 -24.57 13.03 -11.07
N ALA A 127 -24.41 11.71 -11.29
CA ALA A 127 -23.36 10.93 -10.64
C ALA A 127 -21.97 11.44 -11.04
N ARG A 128 -21.77 11.74 -12.32
CA ARG A 128 -20.54 12.33 -12.84
C ARG A 128 -20.21 13.66 -12.16
N SER A 129 -21.20 14.55 -12.08
CA SER A 129 -21.04 15.89 -11.51
C SER A 129 -20.74 15.86 -10.02
N VAL A 130 -21.48 15.06 -9.24
CA VAL A 130 -21.30 14.94 -7.79
C VAL A 130 -19.96 14.28 -7.44
N SER A 131 -19.46 13.39 -8.29
CA SER A 131 -18.14 12.78 -8.14
C SER A 131 -16.99 13.64 -8.72
N HIS A 132 -17.26 14.89 -9.10
CA HIS A 132 -16.28 15.83 -9.64
C HIS A 132 -15.45 15.23 -10.80
N ILE A 133 -16.07 14.44 -11.66
CA ILE A 133 -15.42 13.89 -12.85
C ILE A 133 -15.37 15.00 -13.92
N PRO A 134 -14.19 15.38 -14.43
CA PRO A 134 -14.07 16.45 -15.44
C PRO A 134 -14.92 16.18 -16.67
N HIS A 135 -15.61 17.19 -17.23
CA HIS A 135 -16.51 17.00 -18.38
C HIS A 135 -15.83 16.29 -19.57
N ASP A 136 -14.57 16.61 -19.86
CA ASP A 136 -13.85 16.08 -21.02
C ASP A 136 -13.14 14.74 -20.76
N ALA A 137 -13.23 14.21 -19.54
CA ALA A 137 -12.64 12.93 -19.20
C ALA A 137 -13.42 11.78 -19.86
N THR A 138 -12.71 10.88 -20.53
CA THR A 138 -13.28 9.66 -21.11
C THR A 138 -12.81 8.40 -20.39
N HIS A 139 -11.63 8.46 -19.77
CA HIS A 139 -11.00 7.35 -19.07
C HIS A 139 -10.63 7.74 -17.65
N PHE A 140 -10.44 6.73 -16.81
CA PHE A 140 -9.88 6.90 -15.48
C PHE A 140 -9.08 5.67 -15.08
N CYS A 141 -8.28 5.81 -14.03
CA CYS A 141 -7.79 4.69 -13.26
C CYS A 141 -7.92 4.97 -11.75
N TRP A 142 -8.03 3.91 -10.97
CA TRP A 142 -7.79 3.97 -9.53
C TRP A 142 -6.29 3.92 -9.26
N VAL A 143 -5.80 4.86 -8.47
CA VAL A 143 -4.40 4.99 -8.07
C VAL A 143 -4.30 4.56 -6.62
N TYR A 144 -3.55 3.50 -6.36
CA TYR A 144 -3.35 2.99 -5.00
C TYR A 144 -2.37 3.90 -4.24
N PRO A 145 -2.35 3.85 -2.89
CA PRO A 145 -1.30 4.47 -2.10
C PRO A 145 0.11 4.07 -2.57
N PRO A 146 1.10 4.98 -2.49
CA PRO A 146 2.50 4.65 -2.77
C PRO A 146 3.02 3.53 -1.87
N ILE A 147 3.93 2.72 -2.41
CA ILE A 147 4.49 1.53 -1.73
C ILE A 147 5.20 1.93 -0.44
N GLU A 148 5.87 3.08 -0.45
CA GLU A 148 6.66 3.61 0.66
C GLU A 148 5.80 3.89 1.90
N LEU A 149 4.48 4.06 1.74
CA LEU A 149 3.57 4.27 2.87
C LEU A 149 3.60 3.09 3.86
N SER A 150 3.75 1.87 3.34
CA SER A 150 3.81 0.65 4.16
C SER A 150 5.00 0.66 5.12
N GLU A 151 6.12 1.25 4.67
CA GLU A 151 7.41 1.32 5.39
C GLU A 151 7.45 2.45 6.43
N LEU A 152 6.50 3.38 6.41
CA LEU A 152 6.45 4.46 7.38
C LEU A 152 6.22 3.95 8.80
N CYS A 153 6.87 4.61 9.76
CA CYS A 153 6.66 4.33 11.17
C CYS A 153 5.25 4.75 11.62
N GLU A 154 4.79 4.11 12.71
CA GLU A 154 3.45 4.31 13.25
C GLU A 154 3.13 5.77 13.59
N LYS A 155 4.11 6.51 14.13
CA LYS A 155 3.94 7.94 14.45
C LYS A 155 3.65 8.78 13.21
N THR A 156 4.27 8.45 12.07
CA THR A 156 4.05 9.14 10.80
C THR A 156 2.68 8.81 10.25
N LYS A 157 2.26 7.54 10.27
CA LYS A 157 0.91 7.10 9.87
C LYS A 157 -0.18 7.81 10.69
N GLN A 158 -0.01 7.90 12.01
CA GLN A 158 -0.93 8.66 12.89
C GLN A 158 -1.00 10.15 12.55
N THR A 159 0.11 10.74 12.09
CA THR A 159 0.12 12.14 11.67
C THR A 159 -0.63 12.33 10.35
N ILE A 160 -0.48 11.40 9.40
CA ILE A 160 -1.26 11.36 8.16
C ILE A 160 -2.75 11.23 8.51
N ASP A 161 -3.13 10.26 9.33
CA ASP A 161 -4.53 10.04 9.76
C ASP A 161 -5.15 11.30 10.38
N LYS A 162 -4.37 12.04 11.19
CA LYS A 162 -4.80 13.32 11.76
C LYS A 162 -5.03 14.39 10.68
N LYS A 163 -4.15 14.51 9.70
CA LYS A 163 -4.31 15.47 8.60
C LYS A 163 -5.50 15.11 7.71
N VAL A 164 -5.69 13.82 7.39
CA VAL A 164 -6.88 13.30 6.70
C VAL A 164 -8.16 13.69 7.45
N SER A 165 -8.17 13.51 8.76
CA SER A 165 -9.30 13.88 9.63
C SER A 165 -9.62 15.38 9.61
N MET A 166 -8.64 16.21 9.28
CA MET A 166 -8.78 17.66 9.10
C MET A 166 -9.15 18.07 7.67
N GLY A 167 -9.36 17.12 6.76
CA GLY A 167 -9.76 17.38 5.37
C GLY A 167 -8.59 17.67 4.42
N ASP A 168 -7.35 17.32 4.79
CA ASP A 168 -6.19 17.50 3.91
C ASP A 168 -6.24 16.53 2.72
N LEU A 169 -6.42 17.07 1.50
CA LEU A 169 -6.65 16.29 0.28
C LEU A 169 -5.42 15.51 -0.17
N SER A 170 -4.23 16.08 0.00
CA SER A 170 -2.97 15.42 -0.37
C SER A 170 -2.68 14.25 0.57
N ASN A 171 -2.91 14.41 1.87
CA ASN A 171 -2.79 13.31 2.83
C ASN A 171 -3.90 12.26 2.63
N SER A 172 -5.10 12.67 2.20
CA SER A 172 -6.17 11.73 1.86
C SER A 172 -5.81 10.89 0.63
N SER A 173 -5.21 11.51 -0.39
CA SER A 173 -4.68 10.81 -1.57
C SER A 173 -3.53 9.87 -1.20
N LEU A 174 -2.65 10.30 -0.29
CA LEU A 174 -1.56 9.46 0.20
C LEU A 174 -2.09 8.25 0.97
N ALA A 175 -3.04 8.45 1.89
CA ALA A 175 -3.55 7.40 2.77
C ALA A 175 -4.44 6.38 2.05
N PHE A 176 -5.32 6.85 1.15
CA PHE A 176 -6.35 6.01 0.54
C PHE A 176 -6.12 5.72 -0.93
N GLY A 177 -5.29 6.51 -1.62
CA GLY A 177 -5.30 6.55 -3.08
C GLY A 177 -6.37 7.51 -3.60
N GLY A 178 -6.68 7.40 -4.89
CA GLY A 178 -7.64 8.29 -5.54
C GLY A 178 -7.97 7.92 -6.98
N PHE A 179 -8.90 8.67 -7.57
CA PHE A 179 -9.27 8.52 -8.98
C PHE A 179 -8.52 9.53 -9.84
N THR A 180 -7.84 9.07 -10.88
CA THR A 180 -7.23 9.96 -11.86
C THR A 180 -7.95 9.86 -13.19
N TYR A 181 -8.27 11.01 -13.79
CA TYR A 181 -9.08 11.13 -14.98
C TYR A 181 -8.26 11.59 -16.18
N PHE A 182 -8.56 11.01 -17.33
CA PHE A 182 -7.82 11.21 -18.57
C PHE A 182 -8.75 11.50 -19.74
N ARG A 183 -8.23 12.29 -20.67
CA ARG A 183 -8.74 12.43 -22.04
C ARG A 183 -7.78 11.70 -22.98
N ILE A 184 -8.32 11.06 -24.01
CA ILE A 184 -7.50 10.58 -25.13
C ILE A 184 -7.44 11.69 -26.19
N ASN A 185 -6.24 12.01 -26.67
CA ASN A 185 -6.05 12.95 -27.77
C ASN A 185 -6.15 12.26 -29.15
N GLU A 186 -6.03 13.04 -30.24
CA GLU A 186 -6.08 12.53 -31.61
C GLU A 186 -4.98 11.50 -31.98
N TYR A 187 -3.91 11.44 -31.18
CA TYR A 187 -2.79 10.49 -31.33
C TYR A 187 -2.91 9.25 -30.43
N ASN A 188 -4.08 9.04 -29.81
CA ASN A 188 -4.35 7.97 -28.87
C ASN A 188 -3.50 8.01 -27.58
N ASN A 189 -3.01 9.21 -27.20
CA ASN A 189 -2.28 9.42 -25.95
C ASN A 189 -3.25 9.82 -24.83
N TYR A 190 -3.04 9.24 -23.64
CA TYR A 190 -3.75 9.62 -22.43
C TYR A 190 -3.17 10.91 -21.86
N ILE A 191 -4.02 11.93 -21.75
CA ILE A 191 -3.70 13.23 -21.14
C ILE A 191 -4.41 13.28 -19.79
N MET A 192 -3.65 13.30 -18.70
CA MET A 192 -4.20 13.50 -17.36
C MET A 192 -4.89 14.86 -17.28
N LEU A 193 -6.14 14.86 -16.80
CA LEU A 193 -6.94 16.07 -16.59
C LEU A 193 -7.00 16.45 -15.12
N GLN A 194 -7.18 15.47 -14.24
CA GLN A 194 -7.44 15.72 -12.82
C GLN A 194 -7.17 14.47 -11.99
N ALA A 195 -6.66 14.64 -10.77
CA ALA A 195 -6.72 13.62 -9.72
C ALA A 195 -7.74 14.03 -8.66
N ASN A 196 -8.51 13.07 -8.16
CA ASN A 196 -9.47 13.25 -7.08
C ASN A 196 -9.08 12.42 -5.86
N ALA A 197 -8.97 13.09 -4.72
CA ALA A 197 -8.82 12.47 -3.40
C ALA A 197 -10.18 11.98 -2.88
N LEU A 198 -10.16 10.94 -2.04
CA LEU A 198 -11.35 10.57 -1.26
C LEU A 198 -11.50 11.48 -0.05
N VAL A 199 -12.71 11.96 0.20
CA VAL A 199 -13.05 12.76 1.39
C VAL A 199 -14.30 12.20 2.07
N LYS A 200 -14.41 12.47 3.37
CA LYS A 200 -15.67 12.26 4.08
C LYS A 200 -16.71 13.27 3.59
N ALA A 201 -17.84 12.80 3.09
CA ALA A 201 -18.95 13.65 2.67
C ALA A 201 -20.28 12.93 2.85
N ASP A 202 -21.35 13.72 3.02
CA ASP A 202 -22.73 13.20 3.10
C ASP A 202 -23.29 12.83 1.71
N ASN A 203 -22.60 13.22 0.64
CA ASN A 203 -22.90 12.91 -0.74
C ASN A 203 -21.62 12.51 -1.51
N GLY A 204 -21.76 11.73 -2.56
CA GLY A 204 -20.61 11.27 -3.35
C GLY A 204 -20.84 9.92 -4.02
N LEU A 205 -19.75 9.17 -4.19
CA LEU A 205 -19.80 7.79 -4.67
C LEU A 205 -20.48 6.90 -3.65
N VAL A 206 -21.48 6.17 -4.11
CA VAL A 206 -22.28 5.24 -3.31
C VAL A 206 -21.90 3.83 -3.69
N PHE A 207 -21.85 2.95 -2.70
CA PHE A 207 -21.47 1.56 -2.93
C PHE A 207 -22.61 0.62 -2.52
N HIS A 208 -22.96 -0.30 -3.42
CA HIS A 208 -23.81 -1.44 -3.12
C HIS A 208 -22.97 -2.57 -2.54
N GLY A 209 -23.46 -3.15 -1.44
CA GLY A 209 -22.81 -4.20 -0.68
C GLY A 209 -23.14 -4.10 0.82
N PRO A 210 -22.48 -4.91 1.66
CA PRO A 210 -21.45 -5.87 1.31
C PRO A 210 -22.03 -7.05 0.51
N HIS A 211 -21.28 -7.51 -0.49
CA HIS A 211 -21.58 -8.75 -1.21
C HIS A 211 -20.46 -9.75 -0.97
N ASP A 212 -20.80 -11.03 -0.80
CA ASP A 212 -19.80 -12.08 -0.63
C ASP A 212 -18.88 -12.16 -1.85
N TRP A 213 -17.57 -12.20 -1.61
CA TRP A 213 -16.59 -12.41 -2.66
C TRP A 213 -16.47 -13.89 -2.99
N GLN A 214 -16.50 -14.22 -4.29
CA GLN A 214 -16.36 -15.59 -4.75
C GLN A 214 -14.86 -15.92 -4.98
N PRO A 215 -14.26 -16.86 -4.22
CA PRO A 215 -12.83 -17.18 -4.32
C PRO A 215 -12.36 -17.60 -5.72
N ALA A 216 -13.28 -18.14 -6.52
CA ALA A 216 -13.03 -18.57 -7.90
C ALA A 216 -12.44 -17.47 -8.80
N TYR A 217 -12.70 -16.20 -8.51
CA TYR A 217 -12.23 -15.07 -9.33
C TYR A 217 -10.99 -14.37 -8.77
N THR A 218 -10.54 -14.74 -7.56
CA THR A 218 -9.36 -14.12 -6.92
C THR A 218 -8.11 -14.28 -7.77
N ALA A 219 -7.92 -15.45 -8.41
CA ALA A 219 -6.74 -15.73 -9.21
C ALA A 219 -6.63 -14.81 -10.45
N HIS A 220 -7.76 -14.42 -11.06
CA HIS A 220 -7.77 -13.51 -12.21
C HIS A 220 -7.21 -12.13 -11.81
N LEU A 221 -7.67 -11.57 -10.70
CA LEU A 221 -7.19 -10.30 -10.17
C LEU A 221 -5.75 -10.39 -9.65
N ALA A 222 -5.41 -11.48 -8.95
CA ALA A 222 -4.09 -11.67 -8.34
C ALA A 222 -2.96 -11.83 -9.37
N LYS A 223 -3.19 -12.58 -10.47
CA LYS A 223 -2.21 -12.74 -11.56
C LYS A 223 -1.82 -11.41 -12.20
N THR A 224 -2.72 -10.43 -12.17
CA THR A 224 -2.47 -9.09 -12.70
C THR A 224 -1.82 -8.13 -11.68
N GLY A 225 -1.39 -8.64 -10.51
CA GLY A 225 -0.71 -7.85 -9.47
C GLY A 225 -1.60 -6.80 -8.78
N ARG A 226 -2.93 -6.89 -8.93
CA ARG A 226 -3.83 -5.79 -8.54
C ARG A 226 -4.21 -5.72 -7.07
N PHE A 227 -4.01 -6.79 -6.30
CA PHE A 227 -4.25 -6.75 -4.86
C PHE A 227 -3.10 -6.01 -4.16
N GLN A 228 -3.45 -4.93 -3.46
CA GLN A 228 -2.52 -4.16 -2.63
C GLN A 228 -2.79 -4.40 -1.16
N ASP A 229 -1.74 -4.36 -0.35
CA ASP A 229 -1.87 -4.39 1.10
C ASP A 229 -2.65 -3.16 1.59
N VAL A 230 -3.48 -3.38 2.60
CA VAL A 230 -4.18 -2.29 3.27
C VAL A 230 -3.20 -1.57 4.21
N THR A 231 -3.03 -0.28 4.00
CA THR A 231 -2.23 0.60 4.88
C THR A 231 -3.06 1.35 5.90
N VAL A 232 -4.38 1.34 5.73
CA VAL A 232 -5.34 2.10 6.53
C VAL A 232 -5.64 1.38 7.84
N SER A 233 -5.28 1.99 8.96
CA SER A 233 -5.44 1.43 10.32
C SER A 233 -6.86 0.91 10.58
N SER A 234 -7.89 1.63 10.12
CA SER A 234 -9.27 1.23 10.35
C SER A 234 -9.71 -0.03 9.62
N LEU A 235 -9.15 -0.29 8.45
CA LEU A 235 -9.39 -1.52 7.70
C LEU A 235 -8.53 -2.67 8.25
N ILE A 236 -7.30 -2.37 8.68
CA ILE A 236 -6.42 -3.33 9.39
C ILE A 236 -7.09 -3.81 10.69
N ASP A 237 -7.69 -2.91 11.46
CA ASP A 237 -8.43 -3.21 12.72
C ASP A 237 -9.68 -4.09 12.52
N LEU A 238 -10.17 -4.21 11.28
CA LEU A 238 -11.21 -5.18 10.94
C LEU A 238 -10.64 -6.56 10.62
N GLY A 239 -9.33 -6.67 10.35
CA GLY A 239 -8.65 -7.89 9.91
C GLY A 239 -8.51 -8.00 8.39
N ILE A 240 -8.73 -6.91 7.65
CA ILE A 240 -8.54 -6.86 6.19
C ILE A 240 -7.03 -6.80 5.91
N LYS A 241 -6.57 -7.62 4.98
CA LYS A 241 -5.16 -7.72 4.59
C LYS A 241 -4.86 -6.97 3.30
N CYS A 242 -5.68 -7.19 2.28
CA CYS A 242 -5.46 -6.58 0.98
C CYS A 242 -6.77 -6.21 0.29
N TYR A 243 -6.69 -5.35 -0.71
CA TYR A 243 -7.84 -4.87 -1.48
C TYR A 243 -7.47 -4.63 -2.94
N CYS A 244 -8.47 -4.61 -3.81
CA CYS A 244 -8.31 -4.43 -5.25
C CYS A 244 -9.49 -3.65 -5.81
N PHE A 245 -9.24 -2.74 -6.75
CA PHE A 245 -10.26 -2.12 -7.57
C PHE A 245 -10.60 -3.01 -8.77
N ILE A 246 -11.89 -3.24 -8.98
CA ILE A 246 -12.46 -3.88 -10.17
C ILE A 246 -12.90 -2.78 -11.12
N ASN A 247 -12.52 -2.88 -12.39
CA ASN A 247 -12.90 -1.90 -13.38
C ASN A 247 -14.39 -2.02 -13.79
N PRO A 248 -14.99 -0.94 -14.31
CA PRO A 248 -16.34 -0.98 -14.86
C PRO A 248 -16.51 -2.07 -15.91
N ASN A 249 -17.52 -2.94 -15.70
CA ASN A 249 -17.88 -4.06 -16.57
C ASN A 249 -16.74 -5.05 -16.81
N GLU A 250 -15.75 -5.10 -15.92
CA GLU A 250 -14.63 -6.01 -16.04
C GLU A 250 -15.10 -7.46 -15.93
N LYS A 251 -14.75 -8.28 -16.91
CA LYS A 251 -15.06 -9.72 -16.94
C LYS A 251 -13.94 -10.50 -16.25
N LEU A 252 -14.27 -11.08 -15.11
CA LEU A 252 -13.37 -11.90 -14.32
C LEU A 252 -13.53 -13.36 -14.72
N CYS A 253 -12.43 -14.00 -15.11
CA CYS A 253 -12.43 -15.43 -15.43
C CYS A 253 -12.37 -16.26 -14.15
N SER A 254 -13.19 -17.31 -14.09
CA SER A 254 -13.15 -18.26 -12.99
C SER A 254 -11.90 -19.15 -13.05
N SER A 255 -11.35 -19.50 -11.88
CA SER A 255 -10.36 -20.57 -11.74
C SER A 255 -10.97 -21.97 -11.69
N VAL A 256 -12.31 -22.05 -11.60
CA VAL A 256 -13.06 -23.31 -11.54
C VAL A 256 -13.60 -23.64 -12.93
N GLU A 257 -13.27 -24.82 -13.43
CA GLU A 257 -13.73 -25.30 -14.73
C GLU A 257 -15.26 -25.36 -14.80
N GLY A 258 -15.83 -24.84 -15.89
CA GLY A 258 -17.28 -24.82 -16.13
C GLY A 258 -18.05 -23.71 -15.42
N GLN A 259 -17.42 -22.96 -14.51
CA GLN A 259 -18.03 -21.76 -13.93
C GLN A 259 -17.89 -20.57 -14.90
N PRO A 260 -19.00 -19.84 -15.20
CA PRO A 260 -18.96 -18.75 -16.18
C PRO A 260 -18.14 -17.57 -15.69
N ASP A 261 -17.66 -16.77 -16.64
CA ASP A 261 -17.08 -15.45 -16.35
C ASP A 261 -18.09 -14.55 -15.62
N TRP A 262 -17.59 -13.69 -14.75
CA TRP A 262 -18.41 -12.80 -13.93
C TRP A 262 -18.00 -11.35 -14.08
N ALA A 263 -18.98 -10.47 -14.29
CA ALA A 263 -18.80 -9.03 -14.28
C ALA A 263 -19.52 -8.42 -13.06
N PRO A 264 -18.87 -8.34 -11.88
CA PRO A 264 -19.52 -7.97 -10.63
C PRO A 264 -19.92 -6.49 -10.53
N ALA A 265 -19.30 -5.61 -11.31
CA ALA A 265 -19.35 -4.17 -11.06
C ALA A 265 -19.55 -3.35 -12.34
N LYS A 266 -20.76 -2.80 -12.53
CA LYS A 266 -21.09 -1.95 -13.69
C LYS A 266 -20.26 -0.68 -13.76
N ASN A 267 -20.04 -0.02 -12.62
CA ASN A 267 -19.29 1.24 -12.51
C ASN A 267 -17.93 1.09 -11.82
N GLY A 268 -17.46 -0.15 -11.69
CA GLY A 268 -16.30 -0.51 -10.89
C GLY A 268 -16.64 -0.68 -9.41
N GLY A 269 -15.66 -1.08 -8.62
CA GLY A 269 -15.88 -1.44 -7.22
C GLY A 269 -14.62 -1.90 -6.51
N PHE A 270 -14.71 -2.18 -5.22
CA PHE A 270 -13.58 -2.65 -4.41
C PHE A 270 -13.85 -4.06 -3.85
N VAL A 271 -12.85 -4.92 -3.95
CA VAL A 271 -12.77 -6.20 -3.24
C VAL A 271 -11.87 -6.00 -2.03
N TYR A 272 -12.28 -6.52 -0.87
CA TYR A 272 -11.50 -6.58 0.35
C TYR A 272 -11.33 -8.01 0.80
N LEU A 273 -10.08 -8.43 1.00
CA LEU A 273 -9.74 -9.78 1.47
C LEU A 273 -9.26 -9.73 2.91
N TYR A 274 -9.87 -10.56 3.75
CA TYR A 274 -9.40 -10.93 5.09
C TYR A 274 -8.42 -12.10 5.01
N GLY A 275 -8.61 -12.93 3.98
CA GLY A 275 -7.65 -13.93 3.54
C GLY A 275 -6.46 -13.31 2.80
N SER A 276 -5.68 -14.17 2.17
CA SER A 276 -4.67 -13.79 1.19
C SER A 276 -5.05 -14.39 -0.16
N PRO A 277 -4.55 -13.87 -1.30
CA PRO A 277 -4.70 -14.56 -2.58
C PRO A 277 -4.22 -16.01 -2.45
N GLY A 278 -5.11 -16.98 -2.68
CA GLY A 278 -4.85 -18.42 -2.49
C GLY A 278 -5.27 -19.02 -1.14
N ASN A 279 -5.65 -18.18 -0.17
CA ASN A 279 -6.23 -18.59 1.12
C ASN A 279 -7.50 -17.78 1.40
N PRO A 280 -8.66 -18.17 0.82
CA PRO A 280 -9.89 -17.41 0.93
C PRO A 280 -10.44 -17.41 2.36
N HIS A 281 -11.19 -16.36 2.70
CA HIS A 281 -11.80 -16.20 4.01
C HIS A 281 -13.31 -15.92 3.88
N PRO A 282 -14.18 -16.43 4.79
CA PRO A 282 -15.63 -16.22 4.72
C PRO A 282 -16.09 -14.75 4.81
N LEU A 283 -15.21 -13.84 5.26
CA LEU A 283 -15.49 -12.40 5.32
C LEU A 283 -15.04 -11.64 4.08
N ASP A 284 -14.36 -12.29 3.13
CA ASP A 284 -13.96 -11.69 1.86
C ASP A 284 -15.21 -11.16 1.15
N ARG A 285 -15.18 -9.90 0.73
CA ARG A 285 -16.36 -9.21 0.22
C ARG A 285 -16.01 -8.17 -0.80
N TYR A 286 -17.00 -7.74 -1.56
CA TYR A 286 -16.85 -6.62 -2.48
C TYR A 286 -18.01 -5.63 -2.40
N PHE A 287 -17.73 -4.44 -2.90
CA PHE A 287 -18.62 -3.29 -2.95
C PHE A 287 -18.60 -2.70 -4.36
N SER A 288 -19.75 -2.56 -5.00
CA SER A 288 -19.86 -2.02 -6.37
C SER A 288 -20.38 -0.59 -6.37
N ILE A 289 -19.86 0.26 -7.25
CA ILE A 289 -20.30 1.65 -7.36
C ILE A 289 -21.70 1.72 -7.97
N ALA A 290 -22.62 2.40 -7.29
CA ALA A 290 -24.00 2.58 -7.72
C ALA A 290 -24.13 3.56 -8.90
N ASP A 291 -25.25 3.48 -9.62
CA ASP A 291 -25.54 4.36 -10.78
C ASP A 291 -25.91 5.80 -10.38
N ALA A 292 -26.47 6.00 -9.18
CA ALA A 292 -26.96 7.29 -8.71
C ALA A 292 -26.27 7.68 -7.39
N PRO A 293 -25.90 8.95 -7.21
CA PRO A 293 -25.47 9.45 -5.91
C PRO A 293 -26.66 9.43 -4.95
N ILE A 294 -26.39 9.28 -3.65
CA ILE A 294 -27.40 9.37 -2.60
C ILE A 294 -28.06 10.76 -2.66
N THR A 295 -29.40 10.79 -2.73
CA THR A 295 -30.21 12.03 -2.62
C THR A 295 -30.73 12.30 -1.20
N GLU A 296 -30.53 11.37 -0.25
CA GLU A 296 -31.00 11.49 1.15
C GLU A 296 -29.90 11.20 2.17
N GLN A 297 -29.75 12.03 3.21
CA GLN A 297 -28.69 11.88 4.22
C GLN A 297 -28.75 10.52 4.95
N ILE A 298 -27.83 9.61 4.63
CA ILE A 298 -27.63 8.37 5.39
C ILE A 298 -26.52 8.63 6.40
N SER A 299 -26.90 8.87 7.66
CA SER A 299 -25.95 9.01 8.78
C SER A 299 -25.46 7.62 9.21
N THR A 300 -24.52 7.06 8.46
CA THR A 300 -23.80 5.84 8.87
C THR A 300 -22.32 6.13 9.01
N GLN A 301 -21.65 5.39 9.90
CA GLN A 301 -20.20 5.38 9.95
C GLN A 301 -19.65 4.98 8.58
N VAL A 302 -18.85 5.87 7.98
CA VAL A 302 -18.27 5.65 6.65
C VAL A 302 -16.83 5.19 6.82
N MET A 303 -16.57 3.90 6.61
CA MET A 303 -15.22 3.37 6.51
C MET A 303 -14.60 3.84 5.19
N PRO A 304 -13.31 4.25 5.16
CA PRO A 304 -12.32 4.13 6.24
C PRO A 304 -12.28 5.28 7.26
N PHE A 305 -13.08 6.33 7.09
CA PHE A 305 -13.06 7.56 7.90
C PHE A 305 -13.61 7.40 9.33
N SER A 306 -14.17 6.24 9.69
CA SER A 306 -14.90 6.03 10.94
C SER A 306 -14.07 5.62 12.18
N LEU A 307 -12.73 5.73 12.18
CA LEU A 307 -11.92 5.52 13.39
C LEU A 307 -11.09 6.73 13.84
N ILE A 308 -11.69 7.92 13.88
CA ILE A 308 -11.17 8.95 14.79
C ILE A 308 -11.67 8.57 16.19
N ARG A 309 -10.80 7.87 16.94
CA ARG A 309 -11.02 7.44 18.32
C ARG A 309 -11.54 8.63 19.14
N ASN A 310 -12.81 8.58 19.55
CA ASN A 310 -13.30 9.35 20.69
C ASN A 310 -12.66 8.79 21.96
N SER A 311 -11.41 9.16 22.21
CA SER A 311 -10.74 8.96 23.50
C SER A 311 -11.24 9.98 24.53
N HIS A 312 -12.56 10.12 24.69
CA HIS A 312 -13.15 10.91 25.78
C HIS A 312 -14.44 10.26 26.28
N LYS A 313 -14.31 9.04 26.81
CA LYS A 313 -15.20 8.56 27.87
C LYS A 313 -14.37 7.80 28.89
N THR A 314 -13.93 8.50 29.93
CA THR A 314 -14.13 8.12 31.34
C THR A 314 -13.59 9.19 32.31
N VAL A 315 -14.53 9.76 33.07
CA VAL A 315 -14.47 10.10 34.51
C VAL A 315 -13.63 11.30 34.96
N GLU A 316 -14.34 12.35 35.38
CA GLU A 316 -13.85 13.39 36.28
C GLU A 316 -13.33 12.80 37.60
N ARG A 317 -12.07 13.09 37.96
CA ARG A 317 -11.70 13.38 39.36
C ARG A 317 -10.37 14.14 39.49
N SER A 318 -10.50 15.43 39.81
CA SER A 318 -9.66 16.29 40.66
C SER A 318 -8.13 16.09 40.77
N SER A 319 -7.43 17.16 40.36
CA SER A 319 -6.28 17.85 41.00
C SER A 319 -4.91 17.15 41.15
N SER A 320 -3.92 17.80 40.51
CA SER A 320 -2.62 18.26 41.03
C SER A 320 -1.32 17.68 40.44
N SER A 321 -0.41 18.63 40.14
CA SER A 321 1.03 18.56 39.83
C SER A 321 1.51 18.00 38.48
N LEU A 322 2.03 18.92 37.67
CA LEU A 322 2.98 18.66 36.58
C LEU A 322 4.29 18.08 37.13
N PRO A 323 4.95 17.19 36.37
CA PRO A 323 6.39 17.25 36.22
C PRO A 323 6.76 17.57 34.76
N SER A 324 7.73 18.48 34.63
CA SER A 324 8.42 18.91 33.42
C SER A 324 9.02 17.76 32.59
N PRO A 325 9.15 17.91 31.26
CA PRO A 325 9.78 16.91 30.41
C PRO A 325 11.31 16.95 30.59
N SER A 326 11.89 15.92 31.18
CA SER A 326 13.34 15.70 31.12
C SER A 326 13.70 15.15 29.74
N SER A 327 14.47 15.95 29.00
CA SER A 327 14.83 15.82 27.58
C SER A 327 15.92 14.78 27.27
N ASN A 328 16.00 13.67 28.01
CA ASN A 328 17.10 12.70 27.85
C ASN A 328 16.67 11.31 27.35
N ALA A 329 15.38 10.96 27.36
CA ALA A 329 14.93 9.59 27.02
C ALA A 329 14.84 9.27 25.51
N ASP A 330 14.88 10.28 24.63
CA ASP A 330 14.77 10.07 23.18
C ASP A 330 16.13 10.01 22.45
N LYS A 331 17.23 10.43 23.10
CA LYS A 331 18.58 10.31 22.52
C LYS A 331 19.14 8.89 22.66
N ASP A 332 18.77 8.17 23.72
CA ASP A 332 19.31 6.85 24.01
C ASP A 332 18.90 5.77 22.99
N ARG A 333 17.83 5.98 22.22
CA ARG A 333 17.31 5.00 21.24
C ARG A 333 18.18 4.87 19.99
N PHE A 334 19.02 5.86 19.71
CA PHE A 334 19.96 5.85 18.59
C PHE A 334 21.39 5.58 19.03
N ASN A 335 21.62 5.37 20.34
CA ASN A 335 22.94 5.08 20.86
C ASN A 335 23.27 3.60 20.68
N CYS A 336 24.53 3.33 20.42
CA CYS A 336 25.07 1.99 20.27
C CYS A 336 24.74 1.17 21.52
N SER A 337 24.04 0.05 21.35
CA SER A 337 23.67 -0.86 22.44
C SER A 337 24.85 -1.52 23.17
N ILE A 338 26.09 -1.27 22.72
CA ILE A 338 27.32 -1.80 23.32
C ILE A 338 28.01 -0.75 24.18
N CYS A 339 28.33 0.44 23.64
CA CYS A 339 28.99 1.50 24.40
C CYS A 339 28.03 2.52 25.04
N LEU A 340 26.77 2.58 24.58
CA LEU A 340 25.72 3.53 24.95
C LEU A 340 26.08 5.01 24.77
N ASP A 341 27.16 5.29 24.05
CA ASP A 341 27.75 6.64 23.91
C ASP A 341 27.62 7.15 22.46
N GLN A 342 28.18 6.43 21.50
CA GLN A 342 28.14 6.80 20.09
C GLN A 342 26.86 6.35 19.41
N THR A 343 26.44 7.04 18.36
CA THR A 343 25.25 6.67 17.59
C THR A 343 25.46 5.37 16.81
N ILE A 344 24.36 4.67 16.55
CA ILE A 344 24.34 3.47 15.74
C ILE A 344 24.70 3.84 14.30
N GLN A 345 25.76 3.22 13.79
CA GLN A 345 26.33 3.51 12.47
C GLN A 345 26.58 2.24 11.66
N CYS A 346 26.21 1.08 12.18
CA CYS A 346 26.51 -0.19 11.54
C CYS A 346 25.30 -1.12 11.50
N ILE A 347 25.21 -1.84 10.41
CA ILE A 347 24.30 -2.97 10.21
C ILE A 347 25.12 -4.26 10.32
N LEU A 348 24.67 -5.20 11.15
CA LEU A 348 25.27 -6.53 11.27
C LEU A 348 24.58 -7.51 10.29
N ILE A 349 25.32 -8.08 9.36
CA ILE A 349 24.80 -8.94 8.28
C ILE A 349 25.02 -10.40 8.65
N PRO A 350 24.00 -11.29 8.58
CA PRO A 350 22.79 -11.17 7.77
C PRO A 350 21.53 -10.71 8.53
N CYS A 351 21.56 -10.61 9.86
CA CYS A 351 20.37 -10.31 10.66
C CYS A 351 19.81 -8.88 10.49
N LYS A 352 20.56 -7.99 9.84
CA LYS A 352 20.21 -6.59 9.52
C LYS A 352 19.87 -5.70 10.73
N HIS A 353 20.22 -6.12 11.95
CA HIS A 353 20.03 -5.28 13.14
C HIS A 353 21.05 -4.12 13.18
N MET A 354 20.52 -2.92 13.32
CA MET A 354 21.26 -1.68 13.55
C MET A 354 21.37 -1.46 15.06
N CYS A 355 22.46 -1.91 15.67
CA CYS A 355 22.59 -1.92 17.13
C CYS A 355 24.00 -1.54 17.63
N ALA A 356 24.94 -1.21 16.74
CA ALA A 356 26.32 -0.88 17.11
C ALA A 356 26.86 0.34 16.35
N CYS A 357 27.74 1.12 16.99
CA CYS A 357 28.57 2.11 16.30
C CYS A 357 29.72 1.40 15.55
N ALA A 358 30.42 2.13 14.67
CA ALA A 358 31.52 1.59 13.86
C ALA A 358 32.61 0.90 14.68
N GLU A 359 33.03 1.53 15.78
CA GLU A 359 34.08 0.99 16.64
C GLU A 359 33.63 -0.29 17.34
N CYS A 360 32.44 -0.28 17.94
CA CYS A 360 31.90 -1.43 18.65
C CYS A 360 31.63 -2.61 17.69
N ALA A 361 31.10 -2.34 16.50
CA ALA A 361 30.82 -3.36 15.50
C ALA A 361 32.11 -4.03 14.97
N GLN A 362 33.17 -3.25 14.73
CA GLN A 362 34.48 -3.81 14.37
C GLN A 362 35.10 -4.63 15.51
N MET A 363 34.91 -4.22 16.77
CA MET A 363 35.40 -4.99 17.92
C MET A 363 34.74 -6.36 18.03
N ILE A 364 33.42 -6.45 17.84
CA ILE A 364 32.71 -7.73 17.89
C ILE A 364 32.99 -8.57 16.64
N ASN A 365 33.23 -7.96 15.48
CA ASN A 365 33.57 -8.67 14.25
C ASN A 365 34.94 -9.35 14.30
N LYS A 366 35.87 -8.82 15.10
CA LYS A 366 37.22 -9.39 15.29
C LYS A 366 37.25 -10.58 16.25
N LYS A 367 36.14 -10.89 16.95
CA LYS A 367 36.04 -12.05 17.84
C LYS A 367 35.59 -13.28 17.03
N GLN A 368 36.04 -14.48 17.43
CA GLN A 368 35.72 -15.72 16.72
C GLN A 368 34.21 -16.06 16.66
N ASN A 369 33.41 -15.46 17.54
CA ASN A 369 31.95 -15.63 17.58
C ASN A 369 31.26 -14.26 17.42
N SER A 370 31.28 -13.74 16.20
CA SER A 370 30.58 -12.51 15.78
C SER A 370 29.06 -12.67 15.91
N LEU A 371 28.50 -12.56 17.12
CA LEU A 371 27.06 -12.67 17.37
C LEU A 371 26.40 -11.30 17.49
N CYS A 372 25.24 -11.14 16.87
CA CYS A 372 24.44 -9.92 16.96
C CYS A 372 23.97 -9.70 18.42
N PRO A 373 24.17 -8.51 19.02
CA PRO A 373 23.66 -8.20 20.36
C PRO A 373 22.14 -8.33 20.54
N ILE A 374 21.36 -8.20 19.45
CA ILE A 374 19.89 -8.21 19.48
C ILE A 374 19.34 -9.63 19.34
N CYS A 375 19.62 -10.29 18.21
CA CYS A 375 19.05 -11.60 17.91
C CYS A 375 19.99 -12.77 18.21
N ARG A 376 21.24 -12.50 18.60
CA ARG A 376 22.30 -13.51 18.84
C ARG A 376 22.63 -14.38 17.64
N GLU A 377 22.21 -13.99 16.44
CA GLU A 377 22.61 -14.64 15.19
C GLU A 377 24.06 -14.29 14.84
N THR A 378 24.80 -15.24 14.27
CA THR A 378 26.17 -14.98 13.81
C THR A 378 26.14 -14.04 12.62
N PHE A 379 26.75 -12.86 12.75
CA PHE A 379 26.98 -11.94 11.66
C PHE A 379 28.37 -12.16 11.06
N THR A 380 28.46 -12.10 9.74
CA THR A 380 29.70 -12.31 8.98
C THR A 380 30.28 -11.00 8.45
N GLU A 381 29.44 -9.97 8.34
CA GLU A 381 29.86 -8.67 7.83
C GLU A 381 29.27 -7.53 8.66
N VAL A 382 30.00 -6.42 8.68
CA VAL A 382 29.60 -5.16 9.31
C VAL A 382 29.57 -4.11 8.22
N TRP A 383 28.39 -3.57 7.95
CA TRP A 383 28.23 -2.52 6.95
C TRP A 383 28.08 -1.18 7.65
N ASN A 384 28.95 -0.23 7.33
CA ASN A 384 28.87 1.12 7.85
C ASN A 384 27.77 1.89 7.10
N VAL A 385 26.91 2.55 7.86
CA VAL A 385 25.91 3.48 7.36
C VAL A 385 26.53 4.87 7.44
N PHE A 386 26.91 5.40 6.28
CA PHE A 386 27.31 6.80 6.15
C PHE A 386 26.06 7.61 5.81
N LEU A 387 25.65 8.45 6.75
CA LEU A 387 24.55 9.40 6.63
C LEU A 387 24.95 10.65 5.85
#